data_AF-A0A967WUN8-F1
#
_entry.id   AF-A0A967WUN8-F1
#
_cell.length_a   1.000
_cell.length_b   1.000
_cell.length_c   1.000
_cell.angle_alpha   90.00
_cell.angle_beta   90.00
_cell.angle_gamma   90.00
#
_symmetry.space_group_name_H-M   'P 1'
#
loop_
_entity.id
_entity.type
_entity.pdbx_description
1 polymer ?
#
loop_
_entity_poly.entity_id
_entity_poly.type
_entity_poly.pdbx_seq_one_letter_code
_entity_poly.pdbx_strand_id
1 'polypeptide(L)'
;MLQIRHFLPDEQNTEEHTYLILRTGGGELERGLGYGIHWHIENPVEYIATDEFRQEIPWVRATFPDGRTVEYNDVTNPLSAEEIAAAETRVMDCVDCHNQMGHPFHSPERLADMALAEGQLSTDLPFAKKEMTALLSATYANQEEALAAVDSWAAQYQATY
;
A
#
# COMPACT_ATOMS: atom_id res chain seq x y z
N MET A 1 11.42 5.74 -1.66
CA MET A 1 12.24 5.01 -0.66
C MET A 1 11.32 4.65 0.49
N LEU A 2 11.17 3.36 0.77
CA LEU A 2 10.35 2.88 1.88
C LEU A 2 11.29 2.51 3.04
N GLN A 3 11.05 3.06 4.22
CA GLN A 3 11.74 2.66 5.45
C GLN A 3 10.82 1.78 6.29
N ILE A 4 11.34 0.65 6.75
CA ILE A 4 10.66 -0.27 7.66
C ILE A 4 11.48 -0.31 8.95
N ARG A 5 10.86 0.06 10.07
CA ARG A 5 11.43 -0.07 11.42
C ARG A 5 11.04 -1.44 11.97
N HIS A 6 12.02 -2.17 12.50
CA HIS A 6 11.83 -3.48 13.12
C HIS A 6 12.51 -3.48 14.48
N PHE A 7 11.96 -4.20 15.44
CA PHE A 7 12.53 -4.37 16.77
C PHE A 7 12.77 -5.86 17.00
N LEU A 8 13.98 -6.21 17.44
CA LEU A 8 14.33 -7.59 17.79
C LEU A 8 13.62 -8.01 19.09
N PRO A 9 13.24 -9.29 19.24
CA PRO A 9 12.62 -9.81 20.46
C PRO A 9 13.66 -10.09 21.57
N ASP A 10 14.59 -9.16 21.79
CA ASP A 10 15.62 -9.20 22.83
C ASP A 10 15.29 -8.25 24.00
N GLU A 11 16.11 -8.28 25.05
CA GLU A 11 15.86 -7.49 26.27
C GLU A 11 15.80 -5.98 25.99
N GLN A 12 16.64 -5.51 25.07
CA GLN A 12 16.79 -4.09 24.75
C GLN A 12 15.81 -3.60 23.70
N ASN A 13 15.00 -4.50 23.12
CA ASN A 13 14.17 -4.22 21.95
C ASN A 13 15.02 -3.57 20.84
N THR A 14 16.13 -4.20 20.45
CA THR A 14 17.10 -3.60 19.53
C THR A 14 16.43 -3.17 18.22
N GLU A 15 16.54 -1.88 17.88
CA GLU A 15 15.94 -1.32 16.68
C GLU A 15 16.80 -1.57 15.43
N GLU A 16 16.16 -2.10 14.39
CA GLU A 16 16.72 -2.30 13.06
C GLU A 16 15.93 -1.50 12.01
N HIS A 17 16.65 -1.00 11.00
CA HIS A 17 16.05 -0.29 9.88
C HIS A 17 16.31 -1.01 8.57
N THR A 18 15.24 -1.37 7.86
CA THR A 18 15.32 -1.83 6.48
C THR A 18 14.92 -0.70 5.55
N TYR A 19 15.83 -0.27 4.69
CA TYR A 19 15.57 0.70 3.63
C TYR A 19 15.37 -0.02 2.31
N LEU A 20 14.14 -0.01 1.80
CA LEU A 20 13.81 -0.54 0.48
C LEU A 20 13.81 0.60 -0.54
N ILE A 21 14.79 0.56 -1.43
CA ILE A 21 14.86 1.44 -2.60
C ILE A 21 14.33 0.63 -3.79
N LEU A 22 13.03 0.77 -4.05
CA LEU A 22 12.43 0.20 -5.24
C LEU A 22 12.64 1.14 -6.42
N ARG A 23 13.34 0.65 -7.45
CA ARG A 23 13.25 1.25 -8.79
C ARG A 23 11.99 0.70 -9.41
N THR A 24 10.90 1.47 -9.38
CA THR A 24 9.67 1.11 -10.07
C THR A 24 9.91 0.95 -11.58
N GLY A 25 10.88 1.64 -12.17
CA GLY A 25 11.04 1.68 -13.62
C GLY A 25 10.01 2.63 -14.24
N GLY A 26 10.18 3.00 -15.51
CA GLY A 26 9.61 4.23 -16.06
C GLY A 26 10.56 5.42 -15.92
N GLY A 27 11.88 5.17 -15.95
CA GLY A 27 12.87 6.22 -15.70
C GLY A 27 12.84 7.36 -16.72
N GLU A 28 13.12 8.55 -16.20
CA GLU A 28 13.68 9.77 -16.83
C GLU A 28 13.56 9.83 -18.36
N LEU A 29 12.87 10.87 -18.87
CA LEU A 29 12.65 11.19 -20.28
C LEU A 29 13.85 10.86 -21.21
N GLU A 30 15.08 11.03 -20.70
CA GLU A 30 16.34 10.81 -21.39
C GLU A 30 16.75 9.34 -21.65
N ARG A 31 16.18 8.34 -20.96
CA ARG A 31 16.65 6.93 -21.09
C ARG A 31 15.62 5.91 -21.58
N GLY A 32 14.36 6.28 -21.78
CA GLY A 32 13.38 5.26 -22.16
C GLY A 32 12.00 5.73 -22.57
N LEU A 33 11.89 6.68 -23.51
CA LEU A 33 10.74 6.92 -24.42
C LEU A 33 9.29 6.83 -23.87
N GLY A 34 9.07 6.78 -22.56
CA GLY A 34 7.78 6.36 -22.03
C GLY A 34 7.41 4.91 -22.41
N TYR A 35 8.33 3.95 -22.34
CA TYR A 35 8.04 2.52 -22.54
C TYR A 35 8.46 1.69 -21.32
N GLY A 36 7.66 0.67 -20.97
CA GLY A 36 7.87 -0.21 -19.80
C GLY A 36 6.61 -0.37 -18.95
N ILE A 37 6.65 -1.20 -17.89
CA ILE A 37 5.44 -1.51 -17.09
C ILE A 37 4.83 -0.31 -16.33
N HIS A 38 5.57 0.78 -16.16
CA HIS A 38 5.11 2.03 -15.53
C HIS A 38 5.12 3.21 -16.51
N TRP A 39 4.93 2.97 -17.80
CA TRP A 39 5.05 4.04 -18.78
C TRP A 39 4.00 5.15 -18.63
N HIS A 40 2.77 4.81 -18.23
CA HIS A 40 1.64 5.75 -18.17
C HIS A 40 1.74 6.77 -17.02
N ILE A 41 2.66 6.60 -16.06
CA ILE A 41 2.95 7.64 -15.06
C ILE A 41 3.85 8.76 -15.60
N GLU A 42 4.54 8.51 -16.72
CA GLU A 42 5.42 9.48 -17.40
C GLU A 42 4.76 10.09 -18.64
N ASN A 43 3.57 9.59 -19.03
CA ASN A 43 2.86 10.01 -20.23
C ASN A 43 1.43 10.39 -19.87
N PRO A 44 0.91 11.55 -20.27
CA PRO A 44 -0.49 11.87 -20.11
C PRO A 44 -1.36 10.80 -20.79
N VAL A 45 -2.15 10.10 -20.00
CA VAL A 45 -3.17 9.15 -20.48
C VAL A 45 -4.53 9.72 -20.15
N GLU A 46 -5.36 9.86 -21.17
CA GLU A 46 -6.74 10.27 -21.06
C GLU A 46 -7.65 9.08 -21.36
N TYR A 47 -8.80 9.00 -20.70
CA TYR A 47 -9.78 7.94 -20.92
C TYR A 47 -11.21 8.46 -20.79
N ILE A 48 -12.13 7.72 -21.39
CA ILE A 48 -13.57 7.89 -21.23
C ILE A 48 -14.10 6.60 -20.61
N ALA A 49 -14.87 6.74 -19.53
CA ALA A 49 -15.62 5.65 -18.95
C ALA A 49 -17.12 5.82 -19.20
N THR A 50 -17.83 4.72 -19.40
CA THR A 50 -19.29 4.73 -19.67
C THR A 50 -20.14 4.31 -18.47
N ASP A 51 -19.52 3.83 -17.40
CA ASP A 51 -20.17 3.49 -16.14
C ASP A 51 -19.69 4.38 -14.98
N GLU A 52 -20.51 4.45 -13.92
CA GLU A 52 -20.24 5.27 -12.74
C GLU A 52 -18.97 4.84 -11.98
N PHE A 53 -18.68 3.53 -11.98
CA PHE A 53 -17.53 2.96 -11.28
C PHE A 53 -16.26 2.93 -12.12
N ARG A 54 -16.32 3.40 -13.37
CA ARG A 54 -15.19 3.52 -14.30
C ARG A 54 -14.50 2.19 -14.58
N GLN A 55 -15.30 1.14 -14.73
CA GLN A 55 -14.84 -0.21 -15.09
C GLN A 55 -14.91 -0.45 -16.60
N GLU A 56 -15.82 0.24 -17.31
CA GLU A 56 -16.03 0.15 -18.74
C GLU A 56 -15.35 1.34 -19.43
N ILE A 57 -14.17 1.11 -20.00
CA ILE A 57 -13.31 2.14 -20.59
C ILE A 57 -13.15 1.89 -22.10
N PRO A 58 -14.13 2.29 -22.93
CA PRO A 58 -14.11 1.99 -24.37
C PRO A 58 -13.15 2.86 -25.18
N TRP A 59 -12.58 3.91 -24.59
CA TRP A 59 -11.67 4.82 -25.27
C TRP A 59 -10.54 5.28 -24.35
N VAL A 60 -9.31 5.27 -24.88
CA VAL A 60 -8.09 5.74 -24.22
C VAL A 60 -7.22 6.48 -25.22
N ARG A 61 -6.64 7.61 -24.81
CA ARG A 61 -5.61 8.33 -25.56
C ARG A 61 -4.34 8.48 -24.75
N ALA A 62 -3.21 8.16 -25.35
CA ALA A 62 -1.89 8.36 -24.76
C ALA A 62 -1.13 9.44 -25.55
N THR A 63 -0.55 10.40 -24.84
CA THR A 63 0.34 11.41 -25.42
C THR A 63 1.79 11.11 -25.02
N PHE A 64 2.65 10.91 -26.02
CA PHE A 64 4.07 10.60 -25.84
C PHE A 64 4.94 11.87 -25.75
N PRO A 65 6.20 11.79 -25.27
CA PRO A 65 7.04 12.97 -25.06
C PRO A 65 7.43 13.70 -26.36
N ASP A 66 7.36 13.01 -27.49
CA ASP A 66 7.56 13.57 -28.83
C ASP A 66 6.31 14.29 -29.38
N GLY A 67 5.23 14.39 -28.58
CA GLY A 67 3.96 15.02 -28.93
C GLY A 67 3.04 14.13 -29.76
N ARG A 68 3.43 12.89 -30.09
CA ARG A 68 2.52 11.96 -30.78
C ARG A 68 1.43 11.51 -29.83
N THR A 69 0.20 11.49 -30.34
CA THR A 69 -0.95 10.90 -29.66
C THR A 69 -1.33 9.58 -30.31
N VAL A 70 -1.64 8.58 -29.50
CA VAL A 70 -2.21 7.31 -29.96
C VAL A 70 -3.53 7.08 -29.25
N GLU A 71 -4.58 6.84 -30.04
CA GLU A 71 -5.91 6.52 -29.53
C GLU A 71 -6.19 5.03 -29.67
N TYR A 72 -6.76 4.46 -28.62
CA TYR A 72 -7.19 3.07 -28.53
C TYR A 72 -8.69 3.05 -28.29
N ASN A 73 -9.39 2.29 -29.11
CA ASN A 73 -10.84 2.13 -29.05
C ASN A 73 -11.15 0.66 -28.78
N ASP A 74 -12.17 0.40 -27.97
CA ASP A 74 -12.68 -0.95 -27.77
C ASP A 74 -13.20 -1.51 -29.09
N VAL A 75 -12.70 -2.70 -29.45
CA VAL A 75 -13.03 -3.37 -30.72
C VAL A 75 -14.40 -4.02 -30.72
N THR A 76 -14.97 -4.26 -29.54
CA THR A 76 -16.27 -4.89 -29.31
C THR A 76 -17.37 -3.87 -29.04
N ASN A 77 -17.05 -2.76 -28.39
CA ASN A 77 -18.00 -1.70 -28.05
C ASN A 77 -17.37 -0.29 -28.26
N PRO A 78 -17.05 0.09 -29.50
CA PRO A 78 -16.44 1.38 -29.77
C PRO A 78 -17.44 2.52 -29.56
N LEU A 79 -16.93 3.67 -29.11
CA LEU A 79 -17.69 4.92 -29.14
C LEU A 79 -17.64 5.54 -30.55
N SER A 80 -18.74 6.14 -30.97
CA SER A 80 -18.77 7.01 -32.15
C SER A 80 -18.04 8.32 -31.90
N ALA A 81 -17.66 9.02 -32.97
CA ALA A 81 -16.99 10.32 -32.86
C ALA A 81 -17.84 11.37 -32.12
N GLU A 82 -19.16 11.29 -32.26
CA GLU A 82 -20.12 12.18 -31.60
C GLU A 82 -20.18 11.89 -30.10
N GLU A 83 -20.17 10.62 -29.71
CA GLU A 83 -20.12 10.19 -28.31
C GLU A 83 -18.81 10.60 -27.65
N ILE A 84 -17.67 10.42 -28.32
CA ILE A 84 -16.35 10.86 -27.81
C ILE A 84 -16.34 12.37 -27.58
N ALA A 85 -16.88 13.16 -28.53
CA ALA A 85 -16.91 14.61 -28.41
C ALA A 85 -17.83 15.13 -27.30
N ALA A 86 -18.86 14.36 -26.94
CA ALA A 86 -19.82 14.70 -25.88
C ALA A 86 -19.44 14.15 -24.50
N ALA A 87 -18.56 13.14 -24.44
CA ALA A 87 -18.19 12.46 -23.22
C ALA A 87 -17.24 13.28 -22.33
N GLU A 88 -17.28 13.02 -21.02
CA GLU A 88 -16.28 13.52 -20.10
C GLU A 88 -14.97 12.74 -20.31
N THR A 89 -13.93 13.44 -20.76
CA THR A 89 -12.58 12.90 -20.82
C THR A 89 -11.85 13.16 -19.50
N ARG A 90 -11.23 12.12 -18.94
CA ARG A 90 -10.49 12.20 -17.68
C ARG A 90 -9.02 11.88 -17.92
N VAL A 91 -8.13 12.58 -17.22
CA VAL A 91 -6.72 12.20 -17.13
C VAL A 91 -6.59 11.10 -16.08
N MET A 92 -5.93 10.01 -16.43
CA MET A 92 -5.70 8.85 -15.57
C MET A 92 -4.85 9.21 -14.35
N ASP A 93 -5.37 8.89 -13.16
CA ASP A 93 -4.64 8.95 -11.91
C ASP A 93 -4.22 7.53 -11.45
N CYS A 94 -3.20 7.45 -10.59
CA CYS A 94 -2.70 6.22 -10.01
C CYS A 94 -3.84 5.38 -9.41
N VAL A 95 -4.78 6.03 -8.72
CA VAL A 95 -5.88 5.37 -8.00
C VAL A 95 -7.02 4.91 -8.91
N ASP A 96 -7.06 5.36 -10.17
CA ASP A 96 -8.06 4.87 -11.13
C ASP A 96 -7.83 3.38 -11.48
N CYS A 97 -6.59 2.89 -11.33
CA CYS A 97 -6.24 1.48 -11.58
C CYS A 97 -5.57 0.79 -10.37
N HIS A 98 -4.77 1.52 -9.59
CA HIS A 98 -4.13 1.01 -8.37
C HIS A 98 -4.92 1.46 -7.15
N ASN A 99 -6.05 0.79 -6.90
CA ASN A 99 -6.82 1.05 -5.68
C ASN A 99 -6.11 0.40 -4.47
N GLN A 100 -5.43 1.20 -3.65
CA GLN A 100 -4.96 0.72 -2.34
C GLN A 100 -6.11 0.72 -1.32
N MET A 101 -7.28 0.20 -1.70
CA MET A 101 -8.47 0.15 -0.84
C MET A 101 -8.55 -1.21 -0.17
N GLY A 102 -7.85 -1.36 0.94
CA GLY A 102 -8.02 -2.45 1.90
C GLY A 102 -7.63 -1.97 3.30
N HIS A 103 -8.37 -2.38 4.34
CA HIS A 103 -7.90 -2.20 5.71
C HIS A 103 -6.68 -3.10 5.91
N PRO A 104 -5.47 -2.54 6.16
CA PRO A 104 -4.30 -3.36 6.32
C PRO A 104 -4.42 -4.13 7.65
N PHE A 105 -4.57 -5.44 7.56
CA PHE A 105 -4.45 -6.34 8.73
C PHE A 105 -2.98 -6.67 8.92
N HIS A 106 -2.31 -5.93 9.81
CA HIS A 106 -0.90 -6.15 10.11
C HIS A 106 -0.70 -7.41 10.96
N SER A 107 0.44 -8.08 10.77
CA SER A 107 0.81 -9.20 11.64
C SER A 107 1.09 -8.73 13.07
N PRO A 108 0.96 -9.61 14.08
CA PRO A 108 1.32 -9.32 15.47
C PRO A 108 2.71 -8.69 15.62
N GLU A 109 3.71 -9.18 14.88
CA GLU A 109 5.07 -8.66 14.91
C GLU A 109 5.09 -7.21 14.43
N ARG A 110 4.42 -6.91 13.31
CA ARG A 110 4.37 -5.57 12.74
C ARG A 110 3.60 -4.60 13.65
N LEU A 111 2.55 -5.06 14.31
CA LEU A 111 1.82 -4.26 15.31
C LEU A 111 2.71 -3.91 16.50
N ALA A 112 3.49 -4.87 17.00
CA ALA A 112 4.47 -4.62 18.06
C ALA A 112 5.57 -3.65 17.62
N ASP A 113 6.08 -3.78 16.39
CA ASP A 113 7.07 -2.84 15.82
C ASP A 113 6.51 -1.42 15.72
N MET A 114 5.26 -1.29 15.26
CA MET A 114 4.58 0.02 15.16
C MET A 114 4.38 0.63 16.54
N ALA A 115 3.91 -0.14 17.53
CA ALA A 115 3.71 0.35 18.89
C ALA A 115 5.02 0.83 19.54
N LEU A 116 6.13 0.11 19.35
CA LEU A 116 7.47 0.53 19.82
C LEU A 116 7.96 1.77 19.06
N ALA A 117 7.82 1.78 17.74
CA ALA A 117 8.23 2.90 16.89
C ALA A 117 7.50 4.20 17.24
N GLU A 118 6.21 4.10 17.57
CA GLU A 118 5.32 5.22 17.90
C GLU A 118 5.36 5.61 19.39
N GLY A 119 6.09 4.85 20.22
CA GLY A 119 6.19 5.09 21.66
C GLY A 119 4.92 4.73 22.45
N GLN A 120 3.98 4.00 21.83
CA GLN A 120 2.82 3.44 22.54
C GLN A 120 3.23 2.28 23.45
N LEU A 121 4.27 1.55 23.06
CA LEU A 121 4.97 0.58 23.89
C LEU A 121 6.38 1.13 24.16
N SER A 122 6.75 1.25 25.44
CA SER A 122 8.08 1.77 25.78
C SER A 122 9.18 0.76 25.44
N THR A 123 10.24 1.21 24.79
CA THR A 123 11.46 0.42 24.54
C THR A 123 12.26 0.15 25.81
N ASP A 124 12.01 0.88 26.89
CA ASP A 124 12.69 0.70 28.19
C ASP A 124 12.17 -0.54 28.94
N LEU A 125 11.05 -1.12 28.50
CA LEU A 125 10.49 -2.34 29.06
C LEU A 125 11.29 -3.56 28.54
N PRO A 126 11.96 -4.33 29.41
CA PRO A 126 12.70 -5.53 29.02
C PRO A 126 11.86 -6.48 28.16
N PHE A 127 12.33 -6.87 26.98
CA PHE A 127 11.64 -7.84 26.12
C PHE A 127 10.22 -7.42 25.66
N ALA A 128 9.88 -6.13 25.66
CA ALA A 128 8.55 -5.63 25.27
C ALA A 128 8.09 -6.18 23.91
N LYS A 129 8.98 -6.20 22.90
CA LYS A 129 8.71 -6.77 21.58
C LYS A 129 8.29 -8.23 21.66
N LYS A 130 9.06 -9.03 22.38
CA LYS A 130 8.85 -10.48 22.53
C LYS A 130 7.50 -10.74 23.19
N GLU A 131 7.23 -10.06 24.30
CA GLU A 131 6.03 -10.32 25.09
C GLU A 131 4.76 -9.84 24.39
N MET A 132 4.77 -8.65 23.77
CA MET A 132 3.65 -8.15 22.98
C MET A 132 3.33 -9.07 21.81
N THR A 133 4.37 -9.54 21.10
CA THR A 133 4.18 -10.49 19.99
C THR A 133 3.62 -11.82 20.49
N ALA A 134 4.11 -12.33 21.63
CA ALA A 134 3.62 -13.58 22.22
C ALA A 134 2.14 -13.48 22.64
N LEU A 135 1.74 -12.36 23.25
CA LEU A 135 0.37 -12.10 23.66
C LEU A 135 -0.57 -12.04 22.45
N LEU A 136 -0.18 -11.35 21.38
CA LEU A 136 -1.00 -11.18 20.18
C LEU A 136 -1.06 -12.44 19.30
N SER A 137 -0.03 -13.29 19.33
CA SER A 137 0.06 -14.52 18.53
C SER A 137 -0.42 -15.77 19.27
N ALA A 138 -0.84 -15.66 20.53
CA ALA A 138 -1.32 -16.79 21.31
C ALA A 138 -2.66 -17.33 20.78
N THR A 139 -2.87 -18.63 20.99
CA THR A 139 -4.14 -19.28 20.67
C THR A 139 -5.13 -19.05 21.81
N TYR A 140 -6.26 -18.45 21.51
CA TYR A 140 -7.38 -18.27 22.43
C TYR A 140 -8.61 -19.01 21.90
N ALA A 141 -9.42 -19.60 22.79
CA ALA A 141 -10.63 -20.31 22.36
C ALA A 141 -11.71 -19.35 21.86
N ASN A 142 -11.73 -18.13 22.38
CA ASN A 142 -12.67 -17.08 22.00
C ASN A 142 -12.13 -15.68 22.37
N GLN A 143 -12.87 -14.65 21.97
CA GLN A 143 -12.50 -13.25 22.21
C GLN A 143 -12.46 -12.87 23.70
N GLU A 144 -13.36 -13.43 24.52
CA GLU A 144 -13.43 -13.12 25.96
C GLU A 144 -12.15 -13.59 26.68
N GLU A 145 -11.66 -14.78 26.34
CA GLU A 145 -10.40 -15.32 26.86
C GLU A 145 -9.20 -14.47 26.43
N ALA A 146 -9.16 -14.03 25.16
CA ALA A 146 -8.10 -13.16 24.66
C ALA A 146 -8.04 -11.83 25.42
N LEU A 147 -9.20 -11.20 25.67
CA LEU A 147 -9.27 -9.94 26.42
C LEU A 147 -8.86 -10.14 27.89
N ALA A 148 -9.28 -11.23 28.53
CA ALA A 148 -8.86 -11.54 29.90
C ALA A 148 -7.34 -11.77 30.01
N ALA A 149 -6.72 -12.34 28.98
CA ALA A 149 -5.27 -12.49 28.92
C ALA A 149 -4.57 -11.12 28.83
N VAL A 150 -5.07 -10.20 28.01
CA VAL A 150 -4.56 -8.82 27.92
C VAL A 150 -4.69 -8.08 29.25
N ASP A 151 -5.86 -8.15 29.88
CA ASP A 151 -6.15 -7.47 31.15
C ASP A 151 -5.23 -7.92 32.29
N SER A 152 -4.86 -9.21 32.30
CA SER A 152 -3.98 -9.78 33.33
C SER A 152 -2.48 -9.68 33.01
N TRP A 153 -2.12 -9.36 31.77
CA TRP A 153 -0.73 -9.42 31.29
C TRP A 153 0.20 -8.46 32.04
N ALA A 154 -0.25 -7.24 32.36
CA ALA A 154 0.58 -6.24 33.04
C ALA A 154 1.12 -6.74 34.40
N ALA A 155 0.30 -7.46 35.17
CA ALA A 155 0.72 -8.04 36.44
C ALA A 155 1.71 -9.21 36.26
N GLN A 156 1.52 -10.02 35.22
CA GLN A 156 2.42 -11.14 34.89
C GLN A 156 3.80 -10.62 34.46
N TYR A 157 3.81 -9.55 33.66
CA TYR A 157 5.03 -8.90 33.21
C TYR A 157 5.84 -8.35 34.38
N GLN A 158 5.21 -7.58 35.29
CA GLN A 158 5.85 -7.06 36.50
C GLN A 158 6.36 -8.12 37.47
N ALA A 159 5.77 -9.32 37.46
CA ALA A 159 6.25 -10.43 38.28
C ALA A 159 7.49 -11.11 37.68
N THR A 160 7.74 -10.91 36.38
CA THR A 160 8.81 -11.57 35.61
C THR A 160 10.06 -10.69 35.49
N TYR A 161 9.88 -9.38 35.35
CA TYR A 161 10.94 -8.37 35.13
C TYR A 161 10.86 -7.28 36.21
#